data_AF-A0A2J6QG03-F1
#
_entry.id   AF-A0A2J6QG03-F1
#
_cell.length_a   1.000
_cell.length_b   1.000
_cell.length_c   1.000
_cell.angle_alpha   90.00
_cell.angle_beta   90.00
_cell.angle_gamma   90.00
#
_symmetry.space_group_name_H-M   'P 1'
#
loop_
_entity.id
_entity.type
_entity.pdbx_description
1 polymer ?
#
loop_
_entity_poly.entity_id
_entity_poly.type
_entity_poly.pdbx_seq_one_letter_code
_entity_poly.pdbx_strand_id
1 'polypeptide(L)'
;MASSAVLSLRFLLLIASILALSAQAFAQSTTSTGSQHASTTTASIIPGESPWSYYGCWNETTLAAGGGGARALSGVEEDLTTMTADLCMSFCKSNSYTYAGIEYTKECYCANYVNSLSNKLSDSACDLPCAGNSSQICGGDLALTIYQQKTSTKGAALKGMREAPLSSILALGIAIAVLLCLA
;
A
#
# COMPACT_ATOMS: atom_id res chain seq x y z
N MET A 1 -30.92 62.63 -7.47
CA MET A 1 -30.45 61.87 -6.31
C MET A 1 -31.47 60.79 -5.97
N ALA A 2 -31.49 59.63 -6.65
CA ALA A 2 -32.45 58.55 -6.35
C ALA A 2 -32.05 57.15 -6.87
N SER A 3 -30.85 56.94 -7.42
CA SER A 3 -30.51 55.66 -8.08
C SER A 3 -29.63 54.71 -7.27
N SER A 4 -29.09 55.14 -6.13
CA SER A 4 -28.12 54.35 -5.35
C SER A 4 -28.76 53.46 -4.28
N ALA A 5 -30.03 53.66 -3.96
CA ALA A 5 -30.73 52.92 -2.90
C ALA A 5 -31.34 51.59 -3.36
N VAL A 6 -31.58 51.42 -4.66
CA VAL A 6 -32.28 50.23 -5.21
C VAL A 6 -31.35 49.02 -5.34
N LEU A 7 -30.05 49.24 -5.48
CA LEU A 7 -29.05 48.18 -5.65
C LEU A 7 -28.76 47.41 -4.35
N SER A 8 -28.90 48.09 -3.19
CA SER A 8 -28.68 47.50 -1.86
C SER A 8 -29.80 46.53 -1.45
N LEU A 9 -31.06 46.85 -1.79
CA LEU A 9 -32.22 46.02 -1.43
C LEU A 9 -32.29 44.73 -2.26
N ARG A 10 -31.81 44.74 -3.51
CA ARG A 10 -31.74 43.54 -4.36
C ARG A 10 -30.63 42.58 -3.92
N PHE A 11 -29.52 43.11 -3.42
CA PHE A 11 -28.41 42.31 -2.90
C PHE A 11 -28.79 41.61 -1.57
N LEU A 12 -29.55 42.30 -0.71
CA LEU A 12 -30.10 41.75 0.54
C LEU A 12 -31.25 40.74 0.34
N LEU A 13 -31.86 40.63 -0.84
CA LEU A 13 -32.83 39.56 -1.12
C LEU A 13 -32.17 38.29 -1.69
N LEU A 14 -31.01 38.43 -2.34
CA LEU A 14 -30.24 37.31 -2.87
C LEU A 14 -29.56 36.49 -1.76
N ILE A 15 -29.04 37.14 -0.71
CA ILE A 15 -28.40 36.41 0.41
C ILE A 15 -29.38 35.64 1.29
N ALA A 16 -30.66 36.03 1.35
CA ALA A 16 -31.70 35.36 2.14
C ALA A 16 -32.17 34.07 1.48
N SER A 17 -32.07 34.00 0.15
CA SER A 17 -32.42 32.83 -0.65
C SER A 17 -31.43 31.66 -0.49
N ILE A 18 -30.17 31.95 -0.12
CA ILE A 18 -29.09 30.94 -0.04
C ILE A 18 -29.08 30.20 1.32
N LEU A 19 -29.66 30.77 2.38
CA LEU A 19 -29.72 30.17 3.72
C LEU A 19 -30.88 29.19 3.93
N ALA A 20 -31.77 29.01 2.95
CA ALA A 20 -32.97 28.17 3.08
C ALA A 20 -32.84 26.76 2.44
N LEU A 21 -31.66 26.35 1.96
CA LEU A 21 -31.47 25.08 1.23
C LEU A 21 -30.91 23.90 2.06
N SER A 22 -30.78 24.01 3.40
CA SER A 22 -30.16 22.95 4.22
C SER A 22 -31.14 22.04 4.99
N ALA A 23 -32.44 22.08 4.72
CA ALA A 23 -33.43 21.30 5.47
C ALA A 23 -34.29 20.41 4.57
N GLN A 24 -33.70 19.34 4.03
CA GLN A 24 -34.44 18.16 3.59
C GLN A 24 -33.81 16.90 4.18
N ALA A 25 -34.52 16.42 5.20
CA ALA A 25 -34.33 15.14 5.83
C ALA A 25 -34.50 13.99 4.82
N PHE A 26 -33.51 13.11 4.77
CA PHE A 26 -33.76 11.69 4.51
C PHE A 26 -33.64 10.94 5.84
N ALA A 27 -34.72 10.99 6.60
CA ALA A 27 -35.03 9.93 7.54
C ALA A 27 -35.49 8.74 6.72
N GLN A 28 -34.68 7.67 6.66
CA GLN A 28 -35.08 6.27 6.68
C GLN A 28 -33.87 5.38 6.38
N SER A 29 -33.42 4.68 7.40
CA SER A 29 -32.86 3.33 7.23
C SER A 29 -33.34 2.54 8.44
N THR A 30 -34.31 1.69 8.14
CA THR A 30 -34.91 0.70 9.02
C THR A 30 -33.83 -0.12 9.73
N THR A 31 -33.88 -0.11 11.06
CA THR A 31 -33.24 -1.10 11.91
C THR A 31 -33.87 -2.45 11.62
N SER A 32 -33.23 -3.24 10.76
CA SER A 32 -33.45 -4.68 10.74
C SER A 32 -32.76 -5.26 11.96
N THR A 33 -33.51 -5.47 13.04
CA THR A 33 -33.16 -6.43 14.08
C THR A 33 -33.29 -7.82 13.48
N GLY A 34 -32.35 -8.17 12.61
CA GLY A 34 -32.03 -9.55 12.34
C GLY A 34 -31.41 -10.10 13.61
N SER A 35 -32.08 -11.06 14.23
CA SER A 35 -31.48 -11.94 15.23
C SER A 35 -30.33 -12.67 14.55
N GLN A 36 -29.15 -12.05 14.53
CA GLN A 36 -27.94 -12.69 14.05
C GLN A 36 -27.56 -13.72 15.10
N HIS A 37 -27.88 -14.98 14.79
CA HIS A 37 -27.08 -16.09 15.24
C HIS A 37 -25.62 -15.72 14.91
N ALA A 38 -24.82 -15.47 15.94
CA ALA A 38 -23.40 -15.23 15.78
C ALA A 38 -22.77 -16.51 15.22
N SER A 39 -22.78 -16.65 13.90
CA SER A 39 -21.88 -17.53 13.20
C SER A 39 -20.49 -17.05 13.59
N THR A 40 -19.82 -17.81 14.45
CA THR A 40 -18.40 -17.66 14.72
C THR A 40 -17.68 -18.01 13.41
N THR A 41 -17.63 -17.04 12.49
CA THR A 41 -16.80 -17.15 11.29
C THR A 41 -15.37 -17.11 11.79
N THR A 42 -14.77 -18.30 11.93
CA THR A 42 -13.35 -18.44 12.23
C THR A 42 -12.57 -17.70 11.15
N ALA A 43 -11.72 -16.77 11.56
CA ALA A 43 -10.82 -16.07 10.65
C ALA A 43 -9.97 -17.10 9.88
N SER A 44 -9.69 -16.82 8.61
CA SER A 44 -8.94 -17.73 7.75
C SER A 44 -7.87 -17.00 6.94
N ILE A 45 -6.82 -17.73 6.57
CA ILE A 45 -5.82 -17.25 5.61
C ILE A 45 -6.45 -17.26 4.22
N ILE A 46 -6.53 -16.11 3.58
CA ILE A 46 -7.05 -16.02 2.21
C ILE A 46 -5.99 -16.54 1.22
N PRO A 47 -6.38 -17.15 0.09
CA PRO A 47 -5.41 -17.61 -0.90
C PRO A 47 -4.66 -16.48 -1.62
N GLY A 48 -5.18 -15.26 -1.55
CA GLY A 48 -4.75 -14.11 -2.36
C GLY A 48 -5.36 -14.12 -3.77
N GLU A 49 -5.63 -12.94 -4.32
CA GLU A 49 -6.10 -12.78 -5.69
C GLU A 49 -4.94 -12.50 -6.66
N SER A 50 -5.06 -12.97 -7.90
CA SER A 50 -4.04 -12.76 -8.94
C SER A 50 -3.63 -11.28 -9.05
N PRO A 51 -2.32 -10.96 -9.05
CA PRO A 51 -1.19 -11.86 -9.24
C PRO A 51 -0.66 -12.53 -7.97
N TRP A 52 -1.29 -12.35 -6.81
CA TRP A 52 -0.76 -12.85 -5.54
C TRP A 52 -1.13 -14.30 -5.26
N SER A 53 -0.33 -14.92 -4.40
CA SER A 53 -0.67 -16.16 -3.69
C SER A 53 -0.09 -16.12 -2.29
N TYR A 54 -0.80 -16.74 -1.36
CA TYR A 54 -0.26 -17.05 -0.04
C TYR A 54 1.06 -17.84 -0.16
N TYR A 55 2.10 -17.32 0.47
CA TYR A 55 3.46 -17.87 0.45
C TYR A 55 3.76 -18.66 1.74
N GLY A 56 3.20 -18.24 2.87
CA GLY A 56 3.30 -18.95 4.14
C GLY A 56 3.27 -18.02 5.35
N CYS A 57 3.26 -18.63 6.54
CA CYS A 57 3.54 -17.96 7.80
C CYS A 57 5.05 -17.98 8.05
N TRP A 58 5.66 -16.84 8.37
CA TRP A 58 7.11 -16.70 8.54
C TRP A 58 7.42 -15.86 9.78
N ASN A 59 8.53 -16.13 10.48
CA ASN A 59 8.86 -15.32 11.66
C ASN A 59 9.43 -13.95 11.28
N GLU A 60 9.13 -12.94 12.09
CA GLU A 60 9.85 -11.67 12.09
C GLU A 60 11.29 -11.90 12.62
N THR A 61 12.25 -11.16 12.06
CA THR A 61 13.69 -11.30 12.31
C THR A 61 14.29 -10.10 13.05
N THR A 62 13.51 -9.08 13.42
CA THR A 62 14.00 -7.94 14.22
C THR A 62 14.71 -8.36 15.50
N LEU A 63 14.30 -9.47 16.11
CA LEU A 63 14.90 -10.04 17.33
C LEU A 63 15.87 -11.20 17.05
N ALA A 64 16.15 -11.52 15.80
CA ALA A 64 17.06 -12.61 15.46
C ALA A 64 18.50 -12.27 15.84
N ALA A 65 19.16 -13.20 16.53
CA ALA A 65 20.56 -13.07 16.91
C ALA A 65 21.44 -12.90 15.66
N GLY A 66 22.32 -11.89 15.66
CA GLY A 66 23.18 -11.57 14.52
C GLY A 66 22.48 -10.87 13.35
N GLY A 67 21.17 -10.58 13.45
CA GLY A 67 20.40 -9.91 12.40
C GLY A 67 20.46 -8.38 12.42
N GLY A 68 21.05 -7.77 13.46
CA GLY A 68 21.20 -6.32 13.56
C GLY A 68 19.88 -5.53 13.54
N GLY A 69 18.76 -6.16 13.91
CA GLY A 69 17.44 -5.56 13.83
C GLY A 69 16.79 -5.59 12.44
N ALA A 70 17.38 -6.30 11.47
CA ALA A 70 16.82 -6.42 10.14
C ALA A 70 15.46 -7.13 10.17
N ARG A 71 14.47 -6.56 9.49
CA ARG A 71 13.14 -7.16 9.33
C ARG A 71 13.14 -8.34 8.36
N ALA A 72 12.13 -9.21 8.50
CA ALA A 72 11.87 -10.30 7.57
C ALA A 72 11.53 -9.77 6.16
N LEU A 73 10.79 -8.66 6.11
CA LEU A 73 10.50 -7.88 4.90
C LEU A 73 10.94 -6.43 5.14
N SER A 74 11.99 -5.98 4.45
CA SER A 74 12.71 -4.73 4.78
C SER A 74 12.57 -3.63 3.71
N GLY A 75 11.45 -3.58 3.00
CA GLY A 75 11.12 -2.53 2.02
C GLY A 75 10.31 -1.40 2.66
N VAL A 76 9.25 -0.95 1.97
CA VAL A 76 8.31 0.04 2.54
C VAL A 76 7.29 -0.63 3.45
N GLU A 77 6.75 0.14 4.39
CA GLU A 77 5.79 -0.32 5.39
C GLU A 77 4.66 0.69 5.61
N GLU A 78 3.52 0.21 6.09
CA GLU A 78 2.40 1.04 6.57
C GLU A 78 1.66 0.33 7.71
N ASP A 79 1.00 1.11 8.58
CA ASP A 79 0.15 0.61 9.66
C ASP A 79 -1.23 1.25 9.51
N LEU A 80 -2.27 0.43 9.35
CA LEU A 80 -3.64 0.90 9.16
C LEU A 80 -4.60 0.17 10.09
N THR A 81 -5.42 0.93 10.83
CA THR A 81 -6.53 0.37 11.64
C THR A 81 -7.59 -0.34 10.79
N THR A 82 -7.58 -0.12 9.47
CA THR A 82 -8.45 -0.77 8.49
C THR A 82 -7.72 -1.82 7.65
N MET A 83 -6.54 -2.28 8.08
CA MET A 83 -5.72 -3.21 7.29
C MET A 83 -6.47 -4.50 6.96
N THR A 84 -6.28 -4.98 5.72
CA THR A 84 -6.70 -6.30 5.25
C THR A 84 -5.56 -6.92 4.47
N ALA A 85 -5.59 -8.23 4.24
CA ALA A 85 -4.58 -8.88 3.40
C ALA A 85 -4.57 -8.29 1.99
N ASP A 86 -5.74 -7.99 1.43
CA ASP A 86 -5.90 -7.38 0.10
C ASP A 86 -5.34 -5.97 -0.01
N LEU A 87 -5.49 -5.16 1.06
CA LEU A 87 -4.92 -3.82 1.13
C LEU A 87 -3.39 -3.87 1.15
N CYS A 88 -2.80 -4.73 1.98
CA CYS A 88 -1.34 -4.87 2.04
C CYS A 88 -0.76 -5.36 0.71
N MET A 89 -1.37 -6.37 0.09
CA MET A 89 -0.99 -6.84 -1.25
C MET A 89 -1.08 -5.70 -2.30
N SER A 90 -2.11 -4.86 -2.23
CA SER A 90 -2.28 -3.73 -3.13
C SER A 90 -1.23 -2.63 -2.91
N PHE A 91 -0.93 -2.31 -1.65
CA PHE A 91 0.10 -1.36 -1.26
C PHE A 91 1.49 -1.79 -1.72
N CYS A 92 1.87 -3.05 -1.49
CA CYS A 92 3.17 -3.54 -1.94
C CYS A 92 3.26 -3.61 -3.46
N LYS A 93 2.16 -3.94 -4.15
CA LYS A 93 2.11 -3.91 -5.61
C LYS A 93 2.30 -2.49 -6.16
N SER A 94 1.63 -1.48 -5.59
CA SER A 94 1.75 -0.09 -6.06
C SER A 94 3.15 0.47 -5.84
N ASN A 95 3.86 -0.02 -4.82
CA ASN A 95 5.25 0.32 -4.53
C ASN A 95 6.27 -0.59 -5.24
N SER A 96 5.85 -1.38 -6.23
CA SER A 96 6.73 -2.25 -7.05
C SER A 96 7.49 -3.33 -6.25
N TYR A 97 6.88 -3.88 -5.20
CA TYR A 97 7.41 -5.00 -4.43
C TYR A 97 6.71 -6.32 -4.78
N THR A 98 7.45 -7.42 -4.70
CA THR A 98 6.98 -8.78 -5.06
C THR A 98 6.48 -9.59 -3.87
N TYR A 99 6.79 -9.17 -2.63
CA TYR A 99 6.28 -9.74 -1.40
C TYR A 99 5.52 -8.70 -0.59
N ALA A 100 4.46 -9.16 0.06
CA ALA A 100 3.67 -8.42 1.02
C ALA A 100 3.49 -9.31 2.26
N GLY A 101 3.73 -8.79 3.46
CA GLY A 101 3.52 -9.52 4.70
C GLY A 101 2.77 -8.65 5.68
N ILE A 102 1.80 -9.24 6.38
CA ILE A 102 1.09 -8.55 7.47
C ILE A 102 1.57 -9.15 8.79
N GLU A 103 2.00 -8.29 9.71
CA GLU A 103 2.30 -8.59 11.11
C GLU A 103 1.24 -7.95 12.00
N TYR A 104 0.99 -8.57 13.15
CA TYR A 104 0.25 -7.98 14.26
C TYR A 104 -1.02 -7.22 13.85
N THR A 105 -1.94 -7.90 13.15
CA THR A 105 -3.28 -7.45 12.71
C THR A 105 -3.35 -6.29 11.72
N LYS A 106 -2.34 -5.40 11.69
CA LYS A 106 -2.44 -4.11 11.01
C LYS A 106 -1.18 -3.59 10.33
N GLU A 107 -0.04 -4.23 10.55
CA GLU A 107 1.25 -3.74 10.07
C GLU A 107 1.59 -4.44 8.75
N CYS A 108 1.65 -3.69 7.67
CA CYS A 108 2.01 -4.19 6.35
C CYS A 108 3.46 -3.88 6.02
N TYR A 109 4.19 -4.90 5.57
CA TYR A 109 5.58 -4.82 5.16
C TYR A 109 5.75 -5.35 3.74
N CYS A 110 6.51 -4.63 2.93
CA CYS A 110 6.82 -5.01 1.57
C CYS A 110 8.28 -5.39 1.43
N ALA A 111 8.61 -6.29 0.52
CA ALA A 111 10.00 -6.52 0.12
C ALA A 111 10.09 -7.19 -1.25
N ASN A 112 11.30 -7.25 -1.80
CA ASN A 112 11.58 -8.02 -3.02
C ASN A 112 12.16 -9.42 -2.73
N TYR A 113 12.45 -9.69 -1.46
CA TYR A 113 12.95 -10.96 -0.95
C TYR A 113 12.56 -11.09 0.53
N VAL A 114 12.43 -12.33 1.00
CA VAL A 114 12.33 -12.64 2.43
C VAL A 114 13.74 -12.76 2.98
N ASN A 115 14.02 -12.12 4.12
CA ASN A 115 15.32 -12.19 4.78
C ASN A 115 15.72 -13.65 5.04
N SER A 116 16.98 -14.00 4.78
CA SER A 116 17.48 -15.38 4.96
C SER A 116 17.50 -15.85 6.42
N LEU A 117 17.36 -14.94 7.38
CA LEU A 117 17.19 -15.26 8.80
C LEU A 117 15.75 -15.65 9.15
N SER A 118 14.79 -15.36 8.26
CA SER A 118 13.39 -15.72 8.46
C SER A 118 13.17 -17.17 8.05
N ASN A 119 12.38 -17.87 8.85
CA ASN A 119 12.04 -19.26 8.70
C ASN A 119 10.52 -19.41 8.62
N LYS A 120 10.09 -20.37 7.81
CA LYS A 120 8.67 -20.71 7.72
C LYS A 120 8.20 -21.32 9.05
N LEU A 121 7.07 -20.83 9.53
CA LEU A 121 6.39 -21.29 10.73
C LEU A 121 5.20 -22.20 10.37
N SER A 122 4.60 -22.80 11.40
CA SER A 122 3.24 -23.33 11.30
C SER A 122 2.27 -22.17 11.05
N ASP A 123 1.25 -22.39 10.22
CA ASP A 123 0.20 -21.40 9.97
C ASP A 123 -0.53 -20.99 11.27
N SER A 124 -0.52 -21.84 12.30
CA SER A 124 -1.05 -21.51 13.63
C SER A 124 -0.32 -20.38 14.36
N ALA A 125 0.88 -19.98 13.92
CA ALA A 125 1.57 -18.80 14.46
C ALA A 125 1.06 -17.50 13.83
N CYS A 126 0.37 -17.58 12.70
CA CYS A 126 -0.33 -16.48 12.06
C CYS A 126 -1.82 -16.64 12.38
N ASP A 127 -2.23 -16.26 13.58
CA ASP A 127 -3.58 -16.49 14.11
C ASP A 127 -4.36 -15.21 14.42
N LEU A 128 -3.77 -14.03 14.17
CA LEU A 128 -4.40 -12.76 14.45
C LEU A 128 -5.31 -12.31 13.29
N PRO A 129 -6.57 -11.95 13.56
CA PRO A 129 -7.47 -11.43 12.55
C PRO A 129 -7.04 -10.02 12.09
N CYS A 130 -7.30 -9.68 10.83
CA CYS A 130 -7.03 -8.35 10.30
C CYS A 130 -7.88 -7.27 10.95
N ALA A 131 -7.28 -6.10 11.22
CA ALA A 131 -7.96 -4.98 11.88
C ALA A 131 -9.16 -4.46 11.08
N GLY A 132 -9.06 -4.46 9.75
CA GLY A 132 -10.14 -4.05 8.83
C GLY A 132 -11.08 -5.16 8.38
N ASN A 133 -10.75 -6.44 8.62
CA ASN A 133 -11.61 -7.56 8.26
C ASN A 133 -11.32 -8.79 9.14
N SER A 134 -12.14 -9.00 10.17
CA SER A 134 -11.94 -10.09 11.13
C SER A 134 -12.18 -11.51 10.58
N SER A 135 -12.64 -11.65 9.33
CA SER A 135 -12.74 -12.96 8.66
C SER A 135 -11.42 -13.39 8.00
N GLN A 136 -10.44 -12.49 7.90
CA GLN A 136 -9.12 -12.73 7.32
C GLN A 136 -8.05 -12.77 8.42
N ILE A 137 -6.99 -13.57 8.22
CA ILE A 137 -5.80 -13.62 9.07
C ILE A 137 -4.72 -12.65 8.55
N CYS A 138 -4.14 -11.86 9.46
CA CYS A 138 -3.14 -10.82 9.21
C CYS A 138 -1.98 -10.89 10.21
N GLY A 139 -1.24 -12.00 10.15
CA GLY A 139 -0.03 -12.22 10.95
C GLY A 139 -0.30 -12.79 12.34
N GLY A 140 0.70 -12.63 13.19
CA GLY A 140 0.74 -13.03 14.59
C GLY A 140 1.72 -12.15 15.37
N ASP A 141 2.00 -12.53 16.61
CA ASP A 141 3.10 -11.93 17.37
C ASP A 141 4.44 -12.44 16.83
N LEU A 142 5.27 -11.53 16.28
CA LEU A 142 6.52 -11.85 15.58
C LEU A 142 6.35 -12.88 14.44
N ALA A 143 5.18 -12.88 13.80
CA ALA A 143 4.84 -13.77 12.70
C ALA A 143 4.11 -13.02 11.59
N LEU A 144 4.58 -13.18 10.36
CA LEU A 144 4.04 -12.55 9.17
C LEU A 144 3.25 -13.54 8.32
N THR A 145 2.01 -13.17 7.98
CA THR A 145 1.27 -13.82 6.88
C THR A 145 1.81 -13.24 5.57
N ILE A 146 2.65 -13.98 4.85
CA ILE A 146 3.31 -13.51 3.62
C ILE A 146 2.57 -13.98 2.37
N TYR A 147 2.43 -13.05 1.42
CA TYR A 147 1.96 -13.24 0.06
C TYR A 147 3.08 -12.91 -0.93
N GLN A 148 3.09 -13.62 -2.06
CA GLN A 148 4.05 -13.42 -3.14
C GLN A 148 3.32 -13.24 -4.47
N GLN A 149 3.76 -12.29 -5.29
CA GLN A 149 3.30 -12.20 -6.67
C GLN A 149 3.79 -13.42 -7.47
N LYS A 150 2.87 -14.16 -8.07
CA LYS A 150 3.13 -15.10 -9.16
C LYS A 150 3.68 -14.27 -10.31
N THR A 151 5.01 -14.29 -10.48
CA THR A 151 5.65 -13.62 -11.62
C THR A 151 5.08 -14.23 -12.89
N SER A 152 4.27 -13.46 -13.62
CA SER A 152 4.00 -13.78 -15.02
C SER A 152 5.33 -13.62 -15.73
N THR A 153 5.91 -14.72 -16.22
CA THR A 153 7.20 -14.78 -16.92
C THR A 153 7.18 -14.03 -18.27
N LYS A 154 6.32 -13.03 -18.46
CA LYS A 154 6.45 -12.05 -19.53
C LYS A 154 7.45 -10.99 -19.11
N GLY A 155 8.72 -11.38 -19.17
CA GLY A 155 9.88 -10.49 -19.19
C GLY A 155 9.81 -9.38 -18.15
N ALA A 156 10.37 -9.65 -16.97
CA ALA A 156 11.10 -8.61 -16.26
C ALA A 156 12.21 -8.14 -17.21
N ALA A 157 11.85 -7.22 -18.11
CA ALA A 157 12.76 -6.42 -18.88
C ALA A 157 13.45 -5.51 -17.87
N LEU A 158 14.45 -6.09 -17.20
CA LEU A 158 15.64 -5.39 -16.79
C LEU A 158 16.26 -4.80 -18.07
N LYS A 159 15.68 -3.72 -18.60
CA LYS A 159 16.35 -2.88 -19.59
C LYS A 159 15.84 -1.44 -19.50
N GLY A 160 15.79 -0.96 -18.26
CA GLY A 160 15.77 0.45 -17.91
C GLY A 160 17.10 0.90 -17.27
N MET A 161 18.22 0.28 -17.65
CA MET A 161 19.56 0.78 -17.36
C MET A 161 20.10 1.44 -18.65
N ARG A 162 19.97 2.77 -18.67
CA ARG A 162 20.82 3.74 -19.37
C ARG A 162 22.17 3.17 -19.87
N GLU A 163 22.22 2.76 -21.13
CA GLU A 163 23.46 2.85 -21.91
C GLU A 163 23.63 4.34 -22.25
N ALA A 164 24.44 5.06 -21.47
CA ALA A 164 24.97 6.33 -21.94
C ALA A 164 25.97 6.02 -23.06
N PRO A 165 25.81 6.54 -24.29
CA PRO A 165 26.77 6.25 -25.35
C PRO A 165 28.13 6.83 -24.99
N LEU A 166 29.16 5.96 -24.91
CA LEU A 166 30.57 6.34 -24.79
C LEU A 166 31.07 7.24 -25.95
N SER A 167 30.24 7.54 -26.95
CA SER A 167 30.63 8.39 -28.09
C SER A 167 30.75 9.88 -27.76
N SER A 168 30.22 10.36 -26.63
CA SER A 168 30.30 11.79 -26.27
C SER A 168 31.63 12.19 -25.60
N ILE A 169 32.42 11.24 -25.09
CA ILE A 169 33.72 11.55 -24.47
C ILE A 169 34.82 11.66 -25.54
N LEU A 170 34.69 10.96 -26.68
CA LEU A 170 35.65 11.06 -27.78
C LEU A 170 35.54 12.40 -28.55
N ALA A 171 34.36 13.02 -28.56
CA ALA A 171 34.13 14.30 -29.27
C ALA A 171 34.80 15.51 -28.58
N LEU A 172 34.96 15.49 -27.25
CA LEU A 172 35.68 16.53 -26.51
C LEU A 172 37.21 16.33 -26.55
N GLY A 173 37.67 15.08 -26.67
CA GLY A 173 39.10 14.77 -26.77
C GLY A 173 39.73 15.20 -28.11
N ILE A 174 39.00 15.09 -29.22
CA ILE A 174 39.50 15.45 -30.55
C ILE A 174 39.55 16.98 -30.73
N ALA A 175 38.61 17.73 -30.16
CA ALA A 175 38.58 19.20 -30.26
C ALA A 175 39.77 19.87 -29.54
N ILE A 176 40.24 19.32 -28.42
CA ILE A 176 41.39 19.85 -27.67
C ILE A 176 42.71 19.55 -28.40
N ALA A 177 42.83 18.39 -29.05
CA ALA A 177 44.04 18.03 -29.81
C ALA A 177 44.24 18.90 -31.06
N VAL A 178 43.15 19.29 -31.74
CA VAL A 178 43.24 20.17 -32.93
C VAL A 178 43.59 21.61 -32.54
N LEU A 179 43.14 22.09 -31.37
CA LEU A 179 43.45 23.44 -30.90
C LEU A 179 44.91 23.61 -30.43
N LEU A 180 45.55 22.54 -29.97
CA LEU A 180 46.97 22.53 -29.59
C LEU A 180 47.94 22.30 -30.76
N CYS A 181 47.45 21.91 -31.94
CA CYS A 181 48.28 21.75 -33.15
C CYS A 181 48.25 22.97 -34.09
N LEU A 182 47.53 24.05 -33.75
CA LEU A 182 47.45 25.28 -34.54
C LEU A 182 47.96 26.53 -33.78
N ALA A 183 48.70 26.34 -32.69
CA ALA A 183 49.41 27.41 -31.97
C ALA A 183 50.93 27.15 -32.00
#